data_AF-A0A949BFH2-F1
#
_entry.id   AF-A0A949BFH2-F1
#
_cell.length_a   1.000
_cell.length_b   1.000
_cell.length_c   1.000
_cell.angle_alpha   90.00
_cell.angle_beta   90.00
_cell.angle_gamma   90.00
#
_symmetry.space_group_name_H-M   'P 1'
#
loop_
_entity.id
_entity.type
_entity.pdbx_description
1 polymer ?
#
loop_
_entity_poly.entity_id
_entity_poly.type
_entity_poly.pdbx_seq_one_letter_code
_entity_poly.pdbx_strand_id
1 'polypeptide(L)'
;MYQVKNYDSLLGLPGFSDQALNTHFALYKGYVDNTNKFLEALKQSETQDYAGFKRRLGWEFNGMRLHEYYFEALAKDPKPLNENSELAKKIIADFGSIENWQKDFKATALMRGIGWAILYYDPIAD
;
A
#
# COMPACT_ATOMS: atom_id res chain seq x y z
N MET A 1 -19.70 4.08 0.13
CA MET A 1 -18.79 3.61 1.21
C MET A 1 -17.85 2.58 0.63
N TYR A 2 -16.59 2.58 1.04
CA TYR A 2 -15.58 1.60 0.63
C TYR A 2 -15.95 0.20 1.14
N GLN A 3 -15.56 -0.83 0.37
CA GLN A 3 -15.86 -2.23 0.67
C GLN A 3 -14.56 -2.96 1.00
N VAL A 4 -14.62 -3.86 1.98
CA VAL A 4 -13.48 -4.70 2.36
C VAL A 4 -13.26 -5.73 1.25
N LYS A 5 -12.13 -5.64 0.55
CA LYS A 5 -11.65 -6.68 -0.36
C LYS A 5 -11.21 -7.94 0.41
N ASN A 6 -11.49 -9.11 -0.14
CA ASN A 6 -11.04 -10.40 0.42
C ASN A 6 -9.65 -10.76 -0.13
N TYR A 7 -8.71 -11.05 0.77
CA TYR A 7 -7.32 -11.44 0.44
C TYR A 7 -6.95 -12.84 0.97
N ASP A 8 -7.94 -13.67 1.31
CA ASP A 8 -7.73 -15.04 1.82
C ASP A 8 -6.95 -15.92 0.83
N SER A 9 -6.99 -15.57 -0.45
CA SER A 9 -6.18 -16.21 -1.50
C SER A 9 -4.68 -16.13 -1.24
N LEU A 10 -4.21 -15.18 -0.41
CA LEU A 10 -2.81 -15.06 0.02
C LEU A 10 -2.43 -15.98 1.18
N LEU A 11 -3.37 -16.63 1.88
CA LEU A 11 -3.03 -17.58 2.95
C LEU A 11 -2.17 -18.74 2.41
N GLY A 12 -1.08 -19.08 3.09
CA GLY A 12 -0.04 -19.99 2.62
C GLY A 12 1.02 -19.32 1.74
N LEU A 13 1.11 -17.98 1.72
CA LEU A 13 2.16 -17.24 1.01
C LEU A 13 3.54 -17.56 1.61
N PRO A 14 4.52 -18.03 0.81
CA PRO A 14 5.86 -18.30 1.30
C PRO A 14 6.51 -17.08 1.98
N GLY A 15 7.14 -17.29 3.13
CA GLY A 15 7.77 -16.24 3.93
C GLY A 15 6.85 -15.53 4.94
N PHE A 16 5.54 -15.82 4.91
CA PHE A 16 4.57 -15.31 5.90
C PHE A 16 3.86 -16.47 6.60
N SER A 17 3.50 -16.26 7.88
CA SER A 17 2.58 -17.17 8.56
C SER A 17 1.13 -16.73 8.33
N ASP A 18 0.22 -17.69 8.25
CA ASP A 18 -1.22 -17.40 8.13
C ASP A 18 -1.74 -16.58 9.30
N GLN A 19 -1.18 -16.77 10.49
CA GLN A 19 -1.52 -15.95 11.65
C GLN A 19 -1.12 -14.47 11.44
N ALA A 20 0.06 -14.21 10.89
CA ALA A 20 0.50 -12.86 10.59
C ALA A 20 -0.38 -12.22 9.51
N LEU A 21 -0.69 -12.96 8.44
CA LEU A 21 -1.57 -12.49 7.36
C LEU A 21 -2.98 -12.17 7.87
N ASN A 22 -3.60 -13.07 8.64
CA ASN A 22 -4.93 -12.84 9.20
C ASN A 22 -4.96 -11.61 10.13
N THR A 23 -3.90 -11.41 10.93
CA THR A 23 -3.76 -10.20 11.75
C THR A 23 -3.66 -8.95 10.88
N HIS A 24 -2.92 -9.02 9.77
CA HIS A 24 -2.75 -7.92 8.83
C HIS A 24 -4.06 -7.59 8.08
N PHE A 25 -4.83 -8.60 7.69
CA PHE A 25 -6.15 -8.43 7.07
C PHE A 25 -7.15 -7.79 8.03
N ALA A 26 -7.12 -8.16 9.32
CA ALA A 26 -7.96 -7.54 10.34
C ALA A 26 -7.61 -6.05 10.55
N LEU A 27 -6.31 -5.71 10.57
CA LEU A 27 -5.86 -4.31 10.61
C LEU A 27 -6.36 -3.52 9.40
N TYR A 28 -6.21 -4.08 8.19
CA TYR A 28 -6.73 -3.48 6.95
C TYR A 28 -8.24 -3.26 7.00
N LYS A 29 -9.02 -4.25 7.45
CA LYS A 29 -10.46 -4.11 7.64
C LYS A 29 -10.79 -2.93 8.56
N GLY A 30 -10.03 -2.77 9.65
CA GLY A 30 -10.15 -1.62 10.55
C GLY A 30 -9.98 -0.28 9.84
N TYR A 31 -8.99 -0.16 8.94
CA TYR A 31 -8.80 1.06 8.13
C TYR A 31 -9.99 1.34 7.19
N VAL A 32 -10.57 0.32 6.55
CA VAL A 32 -11.77 0.46 5.70
C VAL A 32 -12.95 0.99 6.53
N ASP A 33 -13.22 0.34 7.66
CA ASP A 33 -14.33 0.67 8.55
C ASP A 33 -14.20 2.11 9.09
N ASN A 34 -12.99 2.48 9.55
CA ASN A 34 -12.72 3.83 10.05
C ASN A 34 -12.76 4.90 8.95
N THR A 35 -12.27 4.60 7.75
CA THR A 35 -12.35 5.52 6.60
C THR A 35 -13.81 5.88 6.33
N ASN A 36 -14.68 4.87 6.25
CA ASN A 36 -16.11 5.06 6.08
C ASN A 36 -16.72 5.87 7.24
N LYS A 37 -16.38 5.53 8.48
CA LYS A 37 -16.84 6.26 9.68
C LYS A 37 -16.48 7.75 9.63
N PHE A 38 -15.23 8.09 9.32
CA PHE A 38 -14.80 9.48 9.27
C PHE A 38 -15.37 10.24 8.07
N LEU A 39 -15.62 9.58 6.94
CA LEU A 39 -16.34 10.21 5.82
C LEU A 39 -17.77 10.58 6.21
N GLU A 40 -18.49 9.73 6.93
CA GLU A 40 -19.83 10.08 7.43
C GLU A 40 -19.79 11.18 8.49
N ALA A 41 -18.83 11.12 9.43
CA ALA A 41 -18.66 12.16 10.45
C ALA A 41 -18.36 13.55 9.84
N LEU A 42 -17.55 13.61 8.77
CA LEU A 42 -17.22 14.85 8.08
C LEU A 42 -18.42 15.47 7.35
N LYS A 43 -19.41 14.68 6.91
CA LYS A 43 -20.65 15.22 6.32
C LYS A 43 -21.53 15.93 7.34
N GLN A 44 -21.41 15.56 8.61
CA GLN A 44 -22.22 16.07 9.72
C GLN A 44 -21.51 17.16 10.53
N SER A 45 -20.23 17.40 10.28
CA SER A 45 -19.39 18.30 11.09
C SER A 45 -19.35 19.70 10.47
N GLU A 46 -19.71 20.73 11.25
CA GLU A 46 -19.81 22.09 10.72
C GLU A 46 -18.56 22.96 10.91
N THR A 47 -17.75 22.80 11.97
CA THR A 47 -16.50 23.60 12.11
C THR A 47 -15.43 23.01 13.03
N GLN A 48 -15.71 22.83 14.33
CA GLN A 48 -14.66 22.59 15.33
C GLN A 48 -14.00 21.19 15.23
N ASP A 49 -14.78 20.14 14.98
CA ASP A 49 -14.27 18.76 14.86
C ASP A 49 -13.80 18.41 13.44
N TYR A 50 -14.18 19.22 12.44
CA TYR A 50 -13.92 18.94 11.03
C TYR A 50 -12.42 18.78 10.76
N ALA A 51 -11.59 19.70 11.26
CA ALA A 51 -10.15 19.65 11.05
C ALA A 51 -9.52 18.38 11.66
N GLY A 52 -9.98 17.97 12.85
CA GLY A 52 -9.54 16.75 13.52
C GLY A 52 -9.91 15.49 12.74
N PHE A 53 -11.17 15.39 12.32
CA PHE A 53 -11.65 14.29 11.48
C PHE A 53 -10.96 14.25 10.13
N LYS A 54 -10.71 15.41 9.51
CA LYS A 54 -10.03 15.51 8.22
C LYS A 54 -8.58 15.03 8.31
N ARG A 55 -7.86 15.42 9.37
CA ARG A 55 -6.51 14.90 9.65
C ARG A 55 -6.54 13.38 9.86
N ARG A 56 -7.49 12.88 10.66
CA ARG A 56 -7.58 11.43 10.94
C ARG A 56 -7.99 10.62 9.71
N LEU A 57 -8.87 11.15 8.86
CA LEU A 57 -9.24 10.53 7.60
C LEU A 57 -8.02 10.28 6.72
N GLY A 58 -7.06 11.21 6.67
CA GLY A 58 -5.81 11.01 5.94
C GLY A 58 -5.04 9.77 6.39
N TRP A 59 -5.00 9.50 7.70
CA TRP A 59 -4.37 8.30 8.24
C TRP A 59 -5.12 7.02 7.84
N GLU A 60 -6.44 7.00 8.07
CA GLU A 60 -7.27 5.81 7.81
C GLU A 60 -7.35 5.48 6.31
N PHE A 61 -7.53 6.51 5.47
CA PHE A 61 -7.63 6.34 4.03
C PHE A 61 -6.32 5.84 3.41
N ASN A 62 -5.18 6.43 3.80
CA ASN A 62 -3.88 5.94 3.33
C ASN A 62 -3.60 4.54 3.88
N GLY A 63 -3.94 4.27 5.14
CA GLY A 63 -3.89 2.93 5.72
C GLY A 63 -4.66 1.92 4.86
N MET A 64 -5.91 2.22 4.51
CA MET A 64 -6.71 1.37 3.62
C MET A 64 -6.03 1.19 2.26
N ARG A 65 -5.73 2.28 1.56
CA ARG A 65 -5.29 2.23 0.15
C ARG A 65 -3.90 1.60 -0.02
N LEU A 66 -2.97 1.87 0.90
CA LEU A 66 -1.63 1.29 0.83
C LEU A 66 -1.66 -0.22 1.11
N HIS A 67 -2.54 -0.69 1.99
CA HIS A 67 -2.73 -2.13 2.20
C HIS A 67 -3.35 -2.81 0.98
N GLU A 68 -4.29 -2.16 0.29
CA GLU A 68 -4.82 -2.70 -0.97
C GLU A 68 -3.72 -2.89 -2.01
N TYR A 69 -2.91 -1.86 -2.27
CA TYR A 69 -1.78 -1.99 -3.20
C TYR A 69 -0.76 -3.04 -2.76
N TYR A 70 -0.49 -3.12 -1.45
CA TYR A 70 0.43 -4.11 -0.90
C TYR A 70 -0.05 -5.54 -1.15
N PHE A 71 -1.30 -5.85 -0.79
CA PHE A 71 -1.83 -7.21 -0.98
C PHE A 71 -2.00 -7.56 -2.47
N GLU A 72 -2.41 -6.60 -3.30
CA GLU A 72 -2.54 -6.81 -4.76
C GLU A 72 -1.18 -7.02 -5.46
N ALA A 73 -0.08 -6.53 -4.87
CA ALA A 73 1.28 -6.75 -5.37
C ALA A 73 1.88 -8.11 -4.96
N LEU A 74 1.25 -8.84 -4.03
CA LEU A 74 1.72 -10.15 -3.58
C LEU A 74 1.13 -11.28 -4.42
N ALA A 75 1.95 -12.31 -4.67
CA ALA A 75 1.53 -13.53 -5.35
C ALA A 75 2.28 -14.74 -4.77
N LYS A 76 1.59 -15.88 -4.67
CA LYS A 76 2.22 -17.15 -4.26
C LYS A 76 3.23 -17.65 -5.29
N ASP A 77 2.92 -17.43 -6.55
CA ASP A 77 3.75 -17.78 -7.70
C ASP A 77 4.12 -16.48 -8.44
N PRO A 78 5.12 -15.73 -7.96
CA PRO A 78 5.53 -14.48 -8.59
C PRO A 78 6.11 -14.76 -9.98
N LYS A 79 5.67 -13.99 -10.97
CA LYS A 79 6.28 -14.01 -12.30
C LYS A 79 7.44 -13.01 -12.34
N PRO A 80 8.56 -13.37 -12.99
CA PRO A 80 9.65 -12.41 -13.17
C PRO A 80 9.17 -11.21 -13.98
N LEU A 81 9.74 -10.04 -13.71
CA LEU A 81 9.51 -8.84 -14.50
C LEU A 81 9.91 -9.12 -15.95
N ASN A 82 9.03 -8.80 -16.89
CA ASN A 82 9.38 -8.84 -18.31
C ASN A 82 10.37 -7.71 -18.61
N GLU A 83 11.61 -8.06 -18.93
CA GLU A 83 12.68 -7.09 -19.23
C GLU A 83 12.38 -6.21 -20.45
N ASN A 84 11.49 -6.65 -21.35
CA ASN A 84 11.05 -5.87 -22.51
C ASN A 84 9.84 -4.97 -22.20
N SER A 85 9.29 -5.00 -20.98
CA SER A 85 8.18 -4.13 -20.59
C SER A 85 8.60 -2.68 -20.46
N GLU A 86 7.65 -1.76 -20.63
CA GLU A 86 7.89 -0.33 -20.42
C GLU A 86 8.36 -0.01 -18.99
N LEU A 87 7.83 -0.74 -18.01
CA LEU A 87 8.28 -0.62 -16.61
C LEU A 87 9.77 -0.97 -16.47
N ALA A 88 10.21 -2.10 -17.03
CA ALA A 88 11.62 -2.51 -16.97
C ALA A 88 12.53 -1.49 -17.66
N LYS A 89 12.14 -0.97 -18.83
CA LYS A 89 12.90 0.06 -19.55
C LYS A 89 13.04 1.34 -18.74
N LYS A 90 11.96 1.82 -18.10
CA LYS A 90 11.98 3.01 -17.25
C LYS A 90 12.85 2.81 -16.01
N ILE A 91 12.73 1.66 -15.33
CA ILE A 91 13.62 1.31 -14.21
C ILE A 91 15.09 1.33 -14.64
N ILE A 92 15.42 0.77 -15.81
CA ILE A 92 16.79 0.77 -16.31
C ILE A 92 17.27 2.18 -16.67
N ALA A 93 16.41 3.02 -17.25
CA ALA A 93 16.74 4.40 -17.56
C ALA A 93 17.05 5.23 -16.29
N ASP A 94 16.26 5.05 -15.23
CA ASP A 94 16.37 5.87 -14.01
C ASP A 94 17.43 5.34 -13.03
N PHE A 95 17.59 4.02 -12.92
CA PHE A 95 18.45 3.36 -11.92
C PHE A 95 19.68 2.67 -12.53
N GLY A 96 19.80 2.65 -13.86
CA GLY A 96 20.88 2.00 -14.61
C GLY A 96 20.74 0.48 -14.75
N SER A 97 20.11 -0.20 -13.79
CA SER A 97 19.74 -1.61 -13.89
C SER A 97 18.62 -1.98 -12.91
N ILE A 98 17.96 -3.13 -13.12
CA ILE A 98 16.94 -3.66 -12.21
C ILE A 98 17.57 -3.99 -10.84
N GLU A 99 18.79 -4.51 -10.81
CA GLU A 99 19.51 -4.85 -9.58
C GLU A 99 19.84 -3.60 -8.75
N ASN A 100 20.25 -2.51 -9.42
CA ASN A 100 20.49 -1.24 -8.76
C ASN A 100 19.21 -0.69 -8.13
N TRP A 101 18.10 -0.72 -8.87
CA TRP A 101 16.79 -0.38 -8.34
C TRP A 101 16.40 -1.24 -7.13
N GLN A 102 16.54 -2.57 -7.22
CA GLN A 102 16.21 -3.47 -6.11
C GLN A 102 17.06 -3.19 -4.87
N LYS A 103 18.35 -2.89 -5.05
CA LYS A 103 19.26 -2.55 -3.96
C LYS A 103 18.83 -1.27 -3.26
N ASP A 104 18.53 -0.23 -4.03
CA ASP A 104 18.05 1.06 -3.52
C ASP A 104 16.70 0.93 -2.80
N PHE A 105 15.74 0.23 -3.42
CA PHE A 105 14.41 0.01 -2.86
C PHE A 105 14.47 -0.77 -1.54
N LYS A 106 15.29 -1.82 -1.46
CA LYS A 106 15.49 -2.59 -0.21
C LYS A 106 16.17 -1.75 0.86
N ALA A 107 17.18 -0.95 0.51
CA ALA A 107 17.83 -0.06 1.47
C ALA A 107 16.84 0.96 2.05
N THR A 108 15.98 1.53 1.20
CA THR A 108 14.89 2.44 1.61
C THR A 108 13.89 1.74 2.53
N ALA A 109 13.47 0.51 2.18
CA ALA A 109 12.53 -0.28 2.98
C ALA A 109 13.07 -0.70 4.37
N LEU A 110 14.39 -0.67 4.57
CA LEU A 110 15.05 -0.95 5.85
C LEU A 110 15.08 0.28 6.79
N MET A 111 14.50 1.40 6.39
CA MET A 111 14.35 2.58 7.24
C MET A 111 13.66 2.22 8.58
N ARG A 112 14.16 2.78 9.68
CA ARG A 112 13.55 2.60 11.01
C ARG A 112 12.25 3.39 11.12
N GLY A 113 11.22 2.74 11.66
CA GLY A 113 9.92 3.36 11.94
C GLY A 113 8.78 2.68 11.18
N ILE A 114 7.55 3.07 11.50
CA ILE A 114 6.36 2.61 10.76
C ILE A 114 6.28 3.43 9.48
N GLY A 115 6.27 2.77 8.32
CA GLY A 115 6.23 3.44 7.03
C GLY A 115 6.15 2.47 5.86
N TRP A 116 6.31 3.01 4.65
CA TRP A 116 6.25 2.29 3.38
C TRP A 116 7.39 2.72 2.46
N ALA A 117 7.92 1.80 1.67
CA ALA A 117 8.72 2.10 0.48
C ALA A 117 7.85 1.87 -0.76
N ILE A 118 7.80 2.84 -1.67
CA ILE A 118 6.90 2.84 -2.82
C ILE A 118 7.71 3.17 -4.07
N LEU A 119 7.64 2.30 -5.07
CA LEU A 119 8.01 2.65 -6.44
C LEU A 119 6.77 3.28 -7.08
N TYR A 120 6.88 4.54 -7.50
CA TYR A 120 5.78 5.28 -8.11
C TYR A 120 6.21 5.89 -9.45
N TYR A 121 5.22 6.26 -10.25
CA TYR A 121 5.41 6.94 -11.52
C TYR A 121 5.03 8.42 -11.37
N ASP A 122 5.93 9.32 -11.72
CA ASP A 122 5.66 10.76 -11.81
C ASP A 122 5.41 11.15 -13.28
N PRO A 123 4.15 11.34 -13.71
CA PRO A 123 3.83 11.69 -15.09
C PRO A 123 4.20 13.13 -15.47
N ILE A 124 4.60 13.98 -14.52
CA ILE A 124 5.00 15.37 -14.79
C ILE A 124 6.49 15.45 -15.11
N ALA A 125 7.29 14.59 -14.48
CA ALA A 125 8.75 14.55 -14.66
C ALA A 125 9.21 13.61 -15.79
N ASP A 126 8.31 12.78 -16.34
CA ASP A 126 8.60 11.77 -17.36
C ASP A 126 8.67 12.28 -18.82
#